data_AF-A0A9E5ALX1-F1
#
_entry.id   AF-A0A9E5ALX1-F1
#
_cell.length_a   1.000
_cell.length_b   1.000
_cell.length_c   1.000
_cell.angle_alpha   90.00
_cell.angle_beta   90.00
_cell.angle_gamma   90.00
#
_symmetry.space_group_name_H-M   'P 1'
#
loop_
_entity.id
_entity.type
_entity.pdbx_description
1 polymer ?
#
loop_
_entity_poly.entity_id
_entity_poly.type
_entity_poly.pdbx_seq_one_letter_code
_entity_poly.pdbx_strand_id
1 'polypeptide(L)'
;MVTIYSDESLDLLFGERIALIQARRGYRTCIDSLALAWFGSQIASVTARRALDLGCGTGLVALAISRALPHTHWTLLDFQAQQLDRAQRSFALNGLSERAQLVAHDLAQSVDLPQFDLIVCNPPFRNAATEQAPADPERRLAHFESTARLDMFILRISQLLAPSGRAALIYPWRHHQHAIAGAEAIGLHTSLCSVLHCADRHAPMRCLLALQHDANVTVKMGIPLALHLHPNQAPDSTYSTDLETFFDQLGPLGQARGVHTLTTLSPDTTQKGGKFAGPPVQC
;
A
#
# COMPACT_ATOMS: atom_id res chain seq x y z
N MET A 1 28.77 -6.77 3.23
CA MET A 1 28.39 -6.90 1.81
C MET A 1 27.06 -7.63 1.76
N VAL A 2 26.05 -7.14 1.04
CA VAL A 2 24.74 -7.81 0.95
C VAL A 2 24.79 -8.86 -0.15
N THR A 3 24.43 -10.11 0.16
CA THR A 3 24.39 -11.22 -0.81
C THR A 3 23.08 -11.21 -1.59
N ILE A 4 23.14 -11.42 -2.91
CA ILE A 4 21.99 -11.70 -3.78
C ILE A 4 22.07 -13.17 -4.20
N TYR A 5 21.04 -13.97 -3.91
CA TYR A 5 21.05 -15.39 -4.23
C TYR A 5 20.69 -15.64 -5.70
N SER A 6 21.02 -16.82 -6.23
CA SER A 6 20.85 -17.15 -7.66
C SER A 6 19.40 -17.11 -8.14
N ASP A 7 18.46 -17.40 -7.24
CA ASP A 7 17.02 -17.36 -7.44
C ASP A 7 16.41 -15.97 -7.18
N GLU A 8 17.24 -14.95 -6.96
CA GLU A 8 16.83 -13.57 -6.68
C GLU A 8 17.30 -12.60 -7.76
N SER A 9 16.59 -11.48 -7.87
CA SER A 9 16.99 -10.30 -8.64
C SER A 9 17.14 -9.10 -7.70
N LEU A 10 18.09 -8.24 -8.04
CA LEU A 10 18.18 -6.90 -7.49
C LEU A 10 17.49 -5.95 -8.47
N ASP A 11 16.36 -5.41 -8.06
CA ASP A 11 15.57 -4.47 -8.83
C ASP A 11 15.86 -3.05 -8.34
N LEU A 12 16.31 -2.18 -9.23
CA LEU A 12 16.55 -0.77 -8.95
C LEU A 12 15.34 0.05 -9.38
N LEU A 13 14.54 0.49 -8.40
CA LEU A 13 13.28 1.16 -8.64
C LEU A 13 13.43 2.68 -8.54
N PHE A 14 12.60 3.38 -9.31
CA PHE A 14 12.46 4.84 -9.29
C PHE A 14 13.78 5.58 -9.53
N GLY A 15 14.48 5.27 -10.61
CA GLY A 15 15.78 5.89 -10.90
C GLY A 15 16.86 5.50 -9.88
N GLU A 16 16.92 4.21 -9.54
CA GLU A 16 17.90 3.62 -8.60
C GLU A 16 17.82 4.12 -7.15
N ARG A 17 16.74 4.83 -6.81
CA ARG A 17 16.54 5.37 -5.47
C ARG A 17 16.16 4.31 -4.45
N ILE A 18 15.59 3.20 -4.91
CA ILE A 18 15.28 2.03 -4.08
C ILE A 18 15.92 0.79 -4.68
N ALA A 19 16.79 0.15 -3.90
CA ALA A 19 17.34 -1.16 -4.19
C ALA A 19 16.47 -2.25 -3.53
N LEU A 20 15.75 -3.04 -4.31
CA LEU A 20 14.83 -4.05 -3.81
C LEU A 20 15.26 -5.45 -4.25
N ILE A 21 15.41 -6.37 -3.30
CA ILE A 21 15.68 -7.77 -3.59
C ILE A 21 14.36 -8.50 -3.73
N GLN A 22 14.17 -9.19 -4.86
CA GLN A 22 12.97 -9.94 -5.17
C GLN A 22 13.30 -11.35 -5.60
N ALA A 23 12.42 -12.31 -5.32
CA ALA A 23 12.53 -13.62 -5.90
C ALA A 23 12.29 -13.55 -7.43
N ARG A 24 13.08 -14.28 -8.21
CA ARG A 24 12.91 -14.36 -9.69
C ARG A 24 11.60 -15.05 -10.07
N ARG A 25 11.16 -15.98 -9.22
CA ARG A 25 9.87 -16.68 -9.31
C ARG A 25 9.14 -16.48 -7.98
N GLY A 26 7.83 -16.65 -7.96
CA GLY A 26 7.05 -16.42 -6.74
C GLY A 26 6.50 -15.00 -6.62
N TYR A 27 6.30 -14.53 -5.39
CA TYR A 27 5.77 -13.19 -5.13
C TYR A 27 6.78 -12.12 -5.56
N ARG A 28 6.31 -11.12 -6.31
CA ARG A 28 7.03 -9.91 -6.64
C ARG A 28 6.11 -8.73 -6.37
N THR A 29 6.70 -7.61 -5.99
CA THR A 29 5.97 -6.39 -5.78
C THR A 29 5.19 -6.00 -7.04
N CYS A 30 3.95 -5.58 -6.85
CA CYS A 30 3.02 -5.18 -7.90
C CYS A 30 2.50 -3.75 -7.68
N ILE A 31 1.66 -3.30 -8.60
CA ILE A 31 1.01 -1.98 -8.57
C ILE A 31 0.29 -1.69 -7.25
N ASP A 32 -0.25 -2.71 -6.58
CA ASP A 32 -0.95 -2.52 -5.31
C ASP A 32 -0.01 -2.00 -4.21
N SER A 33 1.25 -2.45 -4.20
CA SER A 33 2.25 -1.95 -3.25
C SER A 33 2.67 -0.52 -3.57
N LEU A 34 2.71 -0.15 -4.86
CA LEU A 34 3.02 1.21 -5.29
C LEU A 34 1.90 2.19 -4.91
N ALA A 35 0.66 1.83 -5.20
CA ALA A 35 -0.51 2.60 -4.81
C ALA A 35 -0.61 2.73 -3.28
N LEU A 36 -0.33 1.65 -2.53
CA LEU A 36 -0.29 1.69 -1.07
C LEU A 36 0.85 2.58 -0.54
N ALA A 37 2.04 2.54 -1.12
CA ALA A 37 3.16 3.40 -0.73
C ALA A 37 2.82 4.88 -0.91
N TRP A 38 2.23 5.24 -2.06
CA TRP A 38 1.73 6.58 -2.31
C TRP A 38 0.67 6.97 -1.28
N PHE A 39 -0.38 6.17 -1.12
CA PHE A 39 -1.49 6.50 -0.24
C PHE A 39 -1.07 6.58 1.23
N GLY A 40 -0.23 5.65 1.68
CA GLY A 40 0.39 5.65 3.00
C GLY A 40 1.19 6.93 3.27
N SER A 41 1.94 7.42 2.27
CA SER A 41 2.67 8.69 2.39
C SER A 41 1.75 9.92 2.54
N GLN A 42 0.56 9.89 1.95
CA GLN A 42 -0.40 11.00 2.04
C GLN A 42 -1.03 11.13 3.43
N ILE A 43 -1.17 10.00 4.15
CA ILE A 43 -1.82 9.98 5.46
C ILE A 43 -0.82 9.98 6.61
N ALA A 44 0.44 9.61 6.35
CA ALA A 44 1.47 9.52 7.36
C ALA A 44 1.72 10.88 8.04
N SER A 45 1.77 10.88 9.37
CA SER A 45 2.28 12.04 10.11
C SER A 45 3.80 12.11 9.97
N VAL A 46 4.34 13.29 9.70
CA VAL A 46 5.80 13.53 9.71
C VAL A 46 6.43 13.28 11.08
N THR A 47 5.62 13.25 12.14
CA THR A 47 6.06 12.94 13.52
C THR A 47 5.95 11.46 13.89
N ALA A 48 5.46 10.59 12.99
CA ALA A 48 5.36 9.16 13.24
C ALA A 48 6.74 8.57 13.59
N ARG A 49 6.83 7.91 14.75
CA ARG A 49 8.07 7.29 15.23
C ARG A 49 8.08 5.80 15.01
N ARG A 50 6.92 5.15 15.06
CA ARG A 50 6.77 3.70 14.90
C ARG A 50 5.82 3.41 13.75
N ALA A 51 6.30 2.70 12.74
CA ALA A 51 5.48 2.21 11.65
C ALA A 51 5.51 0.68 11.56
N LEU A 52 4.41 0.09 11.10
CA LEU A 52 4.28 -1.33 10.83
C LEU A 52 3.90 -1.53 9.37
N ASP A 53 4.64 -2.39 8.68
CA ASP A 53 4.25 -2.97 7.40
C ASP A 53 3.69 -4.37 7.65
N LEU A 54 2.36 -4.49 7.63
CA LEU A 54 1.60 -5.67 8.02
C LEU A 54 1.39 -6.57 6.81
N GLY A 55 2.22 -7.59 6.65
CA GLY A 55 2.33 -8.38 5.42
C GLY A 55 3.34 -7.76 4.45
N CYS A 56 4.55 -7.46 4.93
CA CYS A 56 5.50 -6.59 4.25
C CYS A 56 6.09 -7.17 2.95
N GLY A 57 6.04 -8.48 2.73
CA GLY A 57 6.68 -9.11 1.58
C GLY A 57 8.16 -8.74 1.48
N THR A 58 8.56 -8.11 0.37
CA THR A 58 9.93 -7.63 0.14
C THR A 58 10.24 -6.29 0.81
N GLY A 59 9.27 -5.66 1.49
CA GLY A 59 9.42 -4.40 2.23
C GLY A 59 9.35 -3.13 1.38
N LEU A 60 8.85 -3.18 0.13
CA LEU A 60 8.82 -2.00 -0.75
C LEU A 60 8.03 -0.84 -0.14
N VAL A 61 6.86 -1.11 0.45
CA VAL A 61 5.96 -0.07 0.96
C VAL A 61 6.65 0.69 2.09
N ALA A 62 7.19 -0.04 3.06
CA ALA A 62 8.02 0.52 4.12
C ALA A 62 9.22 1.31 3.59
N LEU A 63 9.99 0.75 2.65
CA LEU A 63 11.15 1.43 2.03
C LEU A 63 10.75 2.75 1.40
N ALA A 64 9.70 2.78 0.58
CA ALA A 64 9.23 3.97 -0.11
C ALA A 64 8.82 5.07 0.88
N ILE A 65 8.00 4.74 1.87
CA ILE A 65 7.50 5.71 2.85
C ILE A 65 8.62 6.19 3.80
N SER A 66 9.57 5.32 4.16
CA SER A 66 10.69 5.65 5.05
C SER A 66 11.60 6.79 4.55
N ARG A 67 11.52 7.13 3.26
CA ARG A 67 12.24 8.26 2.65
C ARG A 67 11.62 9.60 3.02
N ALA A 68 10.29 9.66 3.09
CA ALA A 68 9.55 10.82 3.57
C ALA A 68 9.54 10.93 5.09
N LEU A 69 9.83 9.82 5.79
CA LEU A 69 9.83 9.74 7.25
C LEU A 69 11.22 9.34 7.79
N PRO A 70 12.20 10.27 7.86
CA PRO A 70 13.59 9.95 8.22
C PRO A 70 13.76 9.43 9.65
N HIS A 71 12.81 9.72 10.54
CA HIS A 71 12.89 9.36 11.96
C HIS A 71 11.99 8.20 12.40
N THR A 72 11.32 7.55 11.45
CA THR A 72 10.44 6.41 11.73
C THR A 72 11.22 5.11 11.75
N HIS A 73 10.96 4.29 12.77
CA HIS A 73 11.40 2.90 12.85
C HIS A 73 10.28 1.99 12.36
N TRP A 74 10.64 1.04 11.50
CA TRP A 74 9.73 0.11 10.85
C TRP A 74 9.78 -1.25 11.52
N THR A 75 8.60 -1.81 11.78
CA THR A 75 8.41 -3.24 12.00
C THR A 75 7.94 -3.84 10.69
N LEU A 76 8.69 -4.81 10.18
CA LEU A 76 8.37 -5.55 8.97
C LEU A 76 7.83 -6.90 9.39
N LEU A 77 6.51 -7.10 9.28
CA LEU A 77 5.85 -8.33 9.68
C LEU A 77 5.45 -9.12 8.45
N ASP A 78 5.89 -10.37 8.38
CA ASP A 78 5.43 -11.34 7.38
C ASP A 78 5.47 -12.75 7.98
N PHE A 79 4.68 -13.69 7.46
CA PHE A 79 4.73 -15.08 7.91
C PHE A 79 5.86 -15.85 7.20
N GLN A 80 6.33 -15.37 6.03
CA GLN A 80 7.35 -16.02 5.23
C GLN A 80 8.74 -15.51 5.60
N ALA A 81 9.54 -16.34 6.28
CA ALA A 81 10.91 -15.98 6.67
C ALA A 81 11.80 -15.54 5.48
N GLN A 82 11.61 -16.13 4.30
CA GLN A 82 12.35 -15.77 3.09
C GLN A 82 12.01 -14.35 2.59
N GLN A 83 10.76 -13.91 2.76
CA GLN A 83 10.34 -12.55 2.43
C GLN A 83 11.00 -11.55 3.40
N LEU A 84 11.01 -11.87 4.70
CA LEU A 84 11.68 -11.05 5.71
C LEU A 84 13.19 -10.94 5.49
N ASP A 85 13.85 -12.04 5.10
CA ASP A 85 15.28 -12.01 4.76
C ASP A 85 15.56 -11.07 3.57
N ARG A 86 14.76 -11.16 2.50
CA ARG A 86 14.83 -10.23 1.36
C ARG A 86 14.57 -8.79 1.77
N ALA A 87 13.56 -8.56 2.62
CA ALA A 87 13.23 -7.23 3.12
C ALA A 87 14.38 -6.63 3.94
N GLN A 88 14.98 -7.40 4.86
CA GLN A 88 16.11 -6.95 5.66
C GLN A 88 17.33 -6.58 4.81
N ARG A 89 17.67 -7.43 3.84
CA ARG A 89 18.78 -7.17 2.92
C ARG A 89 18.48 -5.97 2.01
N SER A 90 17.23 -5.77 1.60
CA SER A 90 16.79 -4.57 0.87
C SER A 90 16.92 -3.32 1.74
N PHE A 91 16.48 -3.36 3.00
CA PHE A 91 16.71 -2.27 3.96
C PHE A 91 18.20 -1.95 4.14
N ALA A 92 19.06 -2.95 4.17
CA ALA A 92 20.51 -2.76 4.23
C ALA A 92 21.09 -2.09 2.98
N LEU A 93 20.66 -2.51 1.78
CA LEU A 93 21.08 -1.87 0.52
C LEU A 93 20.65 -0.40 0.43
N ASN A 94 19.56 -0.04 1.11
CA ASN A 94 19.09 1.33 1.21
C ASN A 94 19.62 2.06 2.46
N GLY A 95 20.61 1.54 3.18
CA GLY A 95 21.19 2.22 4.36
C GLY A 95 20.22 2.39 5.54
N LEU A 96 19.19 1.54 5.64
CA LEU A 96 18.12 1.62 6.63
C LEU A 96 18.11 0.47 7.64
N SER A 97 19.20 -0.30 7.72
CA SER A 97 19.27 -1.48 8.60
C SER A 97 18.88 -1.20 10.05
N GLU A 98 19.31 -0.06 10.60
CA GLU A 98 19.01 0.31 12.01
C GLU A 98 17.58 0.80 12.21
N ARG A 99 16.84 1.08 11.11
CA ARG A 99 15.46 1.56 11.15
C ARG A 99 14.44 0.46 10.88
N ALA A 100 14.84 -0.81 10.85
CA ALA A 100 13.95 -1.94 10.64
C ALA A 100 14.17 -3.06 11.65
N GLN A 101 13.07 -3.63 12.12
CA GLN A 101 13.03 -4.89 12.84
C GLN A 101 12.09 -5.87 12.11
N LEU A 102 12.48 -7.14 12.07
CA LEU A 102 11.72 -8.20 11.41
C LEU A 102 10.87 -8.96 12.42
N VAL A 103 9.65 -9.31 12.04
CA VAL A 103 8.75 -10.14 12.84
C VAL A 103 8.17 -11.24 11.96
N ALA A 104 8.68 -12.46 12.12
CA ALA A 104 8.12 -13.66 11.50
C ALA A 104 6.92 -14.14 12.31
N HIS A 105 5.70 -13.88 11.82
CA HIS A 105 4.50 -14.17 12.60
C HIS A 105 3.28 -14.53 11.74
N ASP A 106 2.51 -15.50 12.21
CA ASP A 106 1.20 -15.85 11.65
C ASP A 106 0.12 -14.99 12.31
N LEU A 107 -0.49 -14.10 11.53
CA LEU A 107 -1.53 -13.18 12.02
C LEU A 107 -2.81 -13.88 12.52
N ALA A 108 -3.00 -15.17 12.22
CA ALA A 108 -4.05 -15.97 12.85
C ALA A 108 -3.87 -16.08 14.37
N GLN A 109 -2.64 -15.96 14.86
CA GLN A 109 -2.30 -16.04 16.28
C GLN A 109 -2.29 -14.65 16.93
N SER A 110 -2.39 -14.60 18.25
CA SER A 110 -2.22 -13.37 19.01
C SER A 110 -0.81 -12.84 18.85
N VAL A 111 -0.69 -11.54 18.59
CA VAL A 111 0.59 -10.86 18.39
C VAL A 111 0.82 -9.90 19.54
N ASP A 112 1.94 -10.08 20.25
CA ASP A 112 2.39 -9.15 21.29
C ASP A 112 3.39 -8.18 20.66
N LEU A 113 2.85 -7.13 20.08
CA LEU A 113 3.61 -6.04 19.49
C LEU A 113 3.18 -4.71 20.09
N PRO A 114 4.09 -3.73 20.11
CA PRO A 114 3.73 -2.37 20.46
C PRO A 114 2.65 -1.80 19.53
N GLN A 115 2.05 -0.68 19.96
CA GLN A 115 1.23 0.12 19.07
C GLN A 115 2.07 1.01 18.13
N PHE A 116 1.50 1.32 16.97
CA PHE A 116 2.15 2.03 15.87
C PHE A 116 1.41 3.32 15.49
N ASP A 117 2.18 4.35 15.14
CA ASP A 117 1.66 5.63 14.67
C ASP A 117 1.18 5.53 13.21
N LEU A 118 1.80 4.62 12.44
CA LEU A 118 1.47 4.32 11.06
C LEU A 118 1.40 2.81 10.86
N ILE A 119 0.33 2.31 10.27
CA ILE A 119 0.26 0.93 9.75
C ILE A 119 0.02 0.99 8.25
N VAL A 120 0.73 0.19 7.47
CA VAL A 120 0.43 -0.03 6.05
C VAL A 120 0.15 -1.51 5.85
N CYS A 121 -0.87 -1.82 5.05
CA CYS A 121 -1.31 -3.18 4.87
C CYS A 121 -1.80 -3.42 3.44
N ASN A 122 -1.16 -4.37 2.78
CA ASN A 122 -1.62 -4.97 1.52
C ASN A 122 -1.88 -6.46 1.78
N PRO A 123 -3.06 -6.83 2.32
CA PRO A 123 -3.37 -8.21 2.60
C PRO A 123 -3.26 -9.06 1.32
N PRO A 124 -2.87 -10.34 1.41
CA PRO A 124 -2.89 -11.22 0.25
C PRO A 124 -4.34 -11.51 -0.20
N PHE A 125 -4.64 -11.32 -1.49
CA PHE A 125 -5.93 -11.66 -2.09
C PHE A 125 -5.77 -12.22 -3.52
N ARG A 126 -6.57 -13.23 -3.89
CA ARG A 126 -6.77 -13.69 -5.27
C ARG A 126 -8.20 -14.16 -5.50
N ASN A 127 -8.76 -13.81 -6.66
CA ASN A 127 -10.03 -14.31 -7.16
C ASN A 127 -10.00 -15.85 -7.24
N ALA A 128 -10.85 -16.53 -6.47
CA ALA A 128 -11.04 -17.98 -6.56
C ALA A 128 -11.53 -18.45 -7.94
N ALA A 129 -12.04 -17.53 -8.79
CA ALA A 129 -12.74 -17.87 -10.03
C ALA A 129 -11.88 -17.93 -11.30
N THR A 130 -10.66 -17.37 -11.33
CA THR A 130 -9.95 -17.15 -12.62
C THR A 130 -8.53 -17.68 -12.70
N GLU A 131 -7.95 -18.20 -11.63
CA GLU A 131 -6.55 -18.61 -11.68
C GLU A 131 -6.33 -19.94 -10.95
N GLN A 132 -5.90 -20.96 -11.70
CA GLN A 132 -5.37 -22.21 -11.14
C GLN A 132 -4.40 -21.86 -10.01
N ALA A 133 -4.45 -22.63 -8.92
CA ALA A 133 -3.49 -22.49 -7.83
C ALA A 133 -2.07 -22.57 -8.44
N PRO A 134 -1.22 -21.53 -8.30
CA PRO A 134 0.12 -21.59 -8.84
C PRO A 134 0.85 -22.81 -8.29
N ALA A 135 1.66 -23.45 -9.12
CA ALA A 135 2.47 -24.60 -8.74
C ALA A 135 3.44 -24.26 -7.59
N ASP A 136 3.78 -22.97 -7.45
CA ASP A 136 4.70 -22.42 -6.46
C ASP A 136 4.09 -22.34 -5.05
N PRO A 137 4.68 -23.03 -4.05
CA PRO A 137 4.26 -22.98 -2.65
C PRO A 137 4.22 -21.58 -2.04
N GLU A 138 5.17 -20.68 -2.36
CA GLU A 138 5.21 -19.33 -1.80
C GLU A 138 3.99 -18.52 -2.23
N ARG A 139 3.60 -18.68 -3.50
CA ARG A 139 2.38 -18.09 -4.02
C ARG A 139 1.18 -18.73 -3.31
N ARG A 140 1.07 -20.06 -3.24
CA ARG A 140 -0.07 -20.78 -2.58
C ARG A 140 -0.42 -20.33 -1.17
N LEU A 141 0.56 -19.96 -0.35
CA LEU A 141 0.29 -19.53 1.02
C LEU A 141 -0.41 -18.16 1.09
N ALA A 142 -0.25 -17.32 0.07
CA ALA A 142 -0.93 -16.04 -0.11
C ALA A 142 -2.35 -16.16 -0.75
N HIS A 143 -3.00 -17.33 -0.77
CA HIS A 143 -4.06 -17.63 -1.75
C HIS A 143 -5.44 -18.07 -1.25
N PHE A 144 -5.98 -17.47 -0.19
CA PHE A 144 -7.46 -17.46 -0.08
C PHE A 144 -7.94 -16.05 0.19
N GLU A 145 -8.58 -15.47 -0.81
CA GLU A 145 -9.42 -14.30 -0.63
C GLU A 145 -10.67 -14.75 0.11
N SER A 146 -10.75 -14.41 1.39
CA SER A 146 -11.97 -14.53 2.18
C SER A 146 -12.18 -13.24 2.94
N THR A 147 -13.44 -12.86 3.13
CA THR A 147 -13.82 -11.79 4.06
C THR A 147 -13.24 -12.06 5.44
N ALA A 148 -13.26 -13.32 5.90
CA ALA A 148 -12.61 -13.73 7.15
C ALA A 148 -11.11 -13.38 7.22
N ARG A 149 -10.37 -13.46 6.11
CA ARG A 149 -8.97 -13.01 6.07
C ARG A 149 -8.87 -11.49 6.17
N LEU A 150 -9.67 -10.75 5.40
CA LEU A 150 -9.71 -9.29 5.50
C LEU A 150 -10.04 -8.84 6.94
N ASP A 151 -11.04 -9.47 7.56
CA ASP A 151 -11.47 -9.18 8.94
C ASP A 151 -10.33 -9.41 9.94
N MET A 152 -9.55 -10.47 9.76
CA MET A 152 -8.35 -10.72 10.57
C MET A 152 -7.31 -9.61 10.43
N PHE A 153 -7.05 -9.11 9.23
CA PHE A 153 -6.11 -7.99 9.04
C PHE A 153 -6.66 -6.70 9.66
N ILE A 154 -7.95 -6.40 9.47
CA ILE A 154 -8.60 -5.23 10.06
C ILE A 154 -8.56 -5.30 11.60
N LEU A 155 -8.82 -6.47 12.18
CA LEU A 155 -8.69 -6.72 13.62
C LEU A 155 -7.26 -6.43 14.11
N ARG A 156 -6.25 -6.93 13.40
CA ARG A 156 -4.84 -6.70 13.77
C ARG A 156 -4.45 -5.22 13.63
N ILE A 157 -4.95 -4.52 12.62
CA ILE A 157 -4.80 -3.07 12.49
C ILE A 157 -5.39 -2.39 13.73
N SER A 158 -6.63 -2.69 14.11
CA SER A 158 -7.29 -2.05 15.28
C SER A 158 -6.49 -2.24 16.57
N GLN A 159 -6.00 -3.46 16.82
CA GLN A 159 -5.24 -3.81 18.02
C GLN A 159 -3.86 -3.12 18.09
N LEU A 160 -3.18 -3.01 16.95
CA LEU A 160 -1.81 -2.50 16.86
C LEU A 160 -1.75 -1.00 16.54
N LEU A 161 -2.86 -0.35 16.20
CA LEU A 161 -2.87 1.07 15.89
C LEU A 161 -2.89 1.89 17.18
N ALA A 162 -1.96 2.85 17.30
CA ALA A 162 -1.95 3.79 18.41
C ALA A 162 -3.22 4.66 18.40
N PRO A 163 -3.65 5.24 19.54
CA PRO A 163 -4.90 6.02 19.61
C PRO A 163 -5.00 7.19 18.62
N SER A 164 -3.87 7.81 18.26
CA SER A 164 -3.77 8.88 17.25
C SER A 164 -3.15 8.42 15.93
N GLY A 165 -2.90 7.11 15.81
CA GLY A 165 -2.29 6.51 14.64
C GLY A 165 -3.23 6.46 13.44
N ARG A 166 -2.64 6.26 12.27
CA ARG A 166 -3.36 6.06 11.02
C ARG A 166 -2.92 4.79 10.32
N ALA A 167 -3.85 4.08 9.70
CA ALA A 167 -3.55 2.90 8.92
C ALA A 167 -3.95 3.09 7.45
N ALA A 168 -3.10 2.67 6.52
CA ALA A 168 -3.41 2.58 5.10
C ALA A 168 -3.67 1.12 4.74
N LEU A 169 -4.84 0.84 4.17
CA LEU A 169 -5.24 -0.48 3.69
C LEU A 169 -5.55 -0.40 2.21
N ILE A 170 -4.99 -1.30 1.41
CA ILE A 170 -5.41 -1.52 0.02
C ILE A 170 -6.08 -2.89 -0.12
N TYR A 171 -7.23 -2.95 -0.82
CA TYR A 171 -7.94 -4.22 -1.01
C TYR A 171 -8.81 -4.20 -2.30
N PRO A 172 -9.27 -5.34 -2.85
CA PRO A 172 -10.14 -5.36 -4.02
C PRO A 172 -11.40 -4.52 -3.82
N TRP A 173 -11.71 -3.68 -4.82
CA TRP A 173 -12.85 -2.77 -4.76
C TRP A 173 -14.16 -3.48 -4.43
N ARG A 174 -14.40 -4.70 -4.94
CA ARG A 174 -15.63 -5.47 -4.64
C ARG A 174 -15.91 -5.67 -3.14
N HIS A 175 -14.89 -5.57 -2.29
CA HIS A 175 -15.00 -5.76 -0.84
C HIS A 175 -14.96 -4.44 -0.06
N HIS A 176 -14.98 -3.28 -0.72
CA HIS A 176 -14.86 -1.98 -0.04
C HIS A 176 -15.92 -1.78 1.06
N GLN A 177 -17.19 -2.12 0.78
CA GLN A 177 -18.27 -2.00 1.78
C GLN A 177 -18.03 -2.93 2.99
N HIS A 178 -17.60 -4.17 2.74
CA HIS A 178 -17.26 -5.12 3.80
C HIS A 178 -16.07 -4.62 4.63
N ALA A 179 -15.03 -4.09 3.98
CA ALA A 179 -13.87 -3.54 4.67
C ALA A 179 -14.23 -2.33 5.55
N ILE A 180 -15.05 -1.41 5.05
CA ILE A 180 -15.51 -0.24 5.81
C ILE A 180 -16.37 -0.68 7.00
N ALA A 181 -17.39 -1.50 6.77
CA ALA A 181 -18.28 -1.97 7.82
C ALA A 181 -17.55 -2.83 8.87
N GLY A 182 -16.63 -3.69 8.43
CA GLY A 182 -15.80 -4.51 9.31
C GLY A 182 -14.86 -3.69 10.18
N ALA A 183 -14.30 -2.59 9.64
CA ALA A 183 -13.49 -1.65 10.41
C ALA A 183 -14.34 -0.90 11.45
N GLU A 184 -15.49 -0.37 11.05
CA GLU A 184 -16.41 0.36 11.94
C GLU A 184 -16.91 -0.51 13.08
N ALA A 185 -17.22 -1.79 12.81
CA ALA A 185 -17.66 -2.75 13.81
C ALA A 185 -16.64 -2.99 14.94
N ILE A 186 -15.37 -2.66 14.73
CA ILE A 186 -14.29 -2.83 15.71
C ILE A 186 -13.63 -1.51 16.12
N GLY A 187 -14.31 -0.38 15.90
CA GLY A 187 -13.87 0.95 16.36
C GLY A 187 -12.85 1.65 15.46
N LEU A 188 -12.68 1.20 14.22
CA LEU A 188 -11.89 1.90 13.22
C LEU A 188 -12.80 2.65 12.24
N HIS A 189 -12.46 3.89 11.95
CA HIS A 189 -13.24 4.78 11.10
C HIS A 189 -12.42 5.23 9.89
N THR A 190 -13.08 5.28 8.73
CA THR A 190 -12.41 5.70 7.48
C THR A 190 -12.32 7.22 7.42
N SER A 191 -11.10 7.77 7.34
CA SER A 191 -10.88 9.21 7.20
C SER A 191 -10.67 9.66 5.76
N LEU A 192 -10.15 8.78 4.91
CA LEU A 192 -9.87 9.03 3.50
C LEU A 192 -10.09 7.74 2.72
N CYS A 193 -10.79 7.85 1.59
CA CYS A 193 -11.00 6.76 0.65
C CYS A 193 -10.50 7.20 -0.74
N SER A 194 -9.61 6.42 -1.34
CA SER A 194 -9.24 6.55 -2.75
C SER A 194 -9.46 5.21 -3.46
N VAL A 195 -9.35 5.24 -4.78
CA VAL A 195 -9.58 4.11 -5.66
C VAL A 195 -8.46 4.00 -6.68
N LEU A 196 -8.08 2.77 -7.00
CA LEU A 196 -7.19 2.48 -8.13
C LEU A 196 -8.03 1.93 -9.28
N HIS A 197 -7.93 2.56 -10.44
CA HIS A 197 -8.56 2.17 -11.68
C HIS A 197 -7.54 1.56 -12.65
N CYS A 198 -7.99 0.70 -13.55
CA CYS A 198 -7.30 0.50 -14.82
C CYS A 198 -7.99 1.42 -15.82
N ALA A 199 -7.24 2.25 -16.54
CA ALA A 199 -7.77 3.28 -17.43
C ALA A 199 -8.78 2.73 -18.45
N ASP A 200 -8.57 1.49 -18.91
CA ASP A 200 -9.45 0.81 -19.87
C ASP A 200 -10.69 0.13 -19.22
N ARG A 201 -10.85 0.23 -17.89
CA ARG A 201 -11.96 -0.38 -17.15
C ARG A 201 -12.81 0.67 -16.47
N HIS A 202 -14.13 0.48 -16.54
CA HIS A 202 -15.09 1.41 -15.93
C HIS A 202 -15.20 1.26 -14.42
N ALA A 203 -15.00 0.05 -13.89
CA ALA A 203 -15.11 -0.23 -12.46
C ALA A 203 -13.75 -0.14 -11.75
N PRO A 204 -13.70 0.39 -10.51
CA PRO A 204 -12.47 0.41 -9.74
C PRO A 204 -11.92 -0.99 -9.47
N MET A 205 -10.59 -1.11 -9.45
CA MET A 205 -9.89 -2.35 -9.17
C MET A 205 -9.58 -2.53 -7.69
N ARG A 206 -9.21 -1.45 -7.00
CA ARG A 206 -8.89 -1.43 -5.57
C ARG A 206 -9.57 -0.27 -4.87
N CYS A 207 -9.89 -0.46 -3.60
CA CYS A 207 -10.06 0.62 -2.64
C CYS A 207 -8.76 0.84 -1.86
N LEU A 208 -8.48 2.08 -1.53
CA LEU A 208 -7.45 2.50 -0.58
C LEU A 208 -8.15 3.23 0.56
N LEU A 209 -8.04 2.71 1.77
CA LEU A 209 -8.74 3.19 2.95
C LEU A 209 -7.73 3.67 3.99
N ALA A 210 -7.91 4.89 4.48
CA ALA A 210 -7.22 5.41 5.65
C ALA A 210 -8.10 5.18 6.88
N LEU A 211 -7.64 4.36 7.81
CA LEU A 211 -8.37 3.97 9.02
C LEU A 211 -7.74 4.63 10.25
N GLN A 212 -8.55 5.02 11.22
CA GLN A 212 -8.12 5.58 12.51
C GLN A 212 -9.18 5.34 13.60
N HIS A 213 -8.80 5.50 14.88
CA HIS A 213 -9.74 5.31 16.01
C HIS A 213 -10.73 6.46 16.23
N ASP A 214 -10.50 7.63 15.65
CA ASP A 214 -11.39 8.80 15.85
C ASP A 214 -12.69 8.67 15.06
N ALA A 215 -13.77 8.41 15.78
CA ALA A 215 -15.13 8.28 15.27
C ALA A 215 -15.74 9.57 14.72
N ASN A 216 -15.17 10.74 15.04
CA ASN A 216 -15.69 12.04 14.57
C ASN A 216 -15.16 12.43 13.20
N VAL A 217 -14.36 11.57 12.55
CA VAL A 217 -13.78 11.89 11.26
C VAL A 217 -14.81 11.84 10.15
N THR A 218 -14.79 12.85 9.29
CA THR A 218 -15.54 12.82 8.04
C THR A 218 -14.71 12.12 6.97
N VAL A 219 -15.30 11.11 6.31
CA VAL A 219 -14.69 10.44 5.17
C VAL A 219 -14.46 11.46 4.05
N LYS A 220 -13.21 11.61 3.62
CA LYS A 220 -12.85 12.38 2.42
C LYS A 220 -12.63 11.44 1.24
N MET A 221 -13.01 11.87 0.04
CA MET A 221 -12.59 11.20 -1.19
C MET A 221 -11.24 11.74 -1.64
N GLY A 222 -10.26 10.85 -1.77
CA GLY A 222 -8.94 11.16 -2.29
C GLY A 222 -8.90 11.19 -3.82
N ILE A 223 -7.75 11.59 -4.36
CA ILE A 223 -7.50 11.59 -5.80
C ILE A 223 -7.53 10.13 -6.31
N PRO A 224 -8.39 9.79 -7.30
CA PRO A 224 -8.37 8.48 -7.93
C PRO A 224 -7.04 8.22 -8.65
N LEU A 225 -6.49 7.03 -8.46
CA LEU A 225 -5.29 6.58 -9.16
C LEU A 225 -5.68 5.80 -10.41
N ALA A 226 -4.90 5.93 -11.49
CA ALA A 226 -5.13 5.21 -12.73
C ALA A 226 -3.87 4.45 -13.17
N LEU A 227 -4.04 3.19 -13.54
CA LEU A 227 -3.07 2.37 -14.24
C LEU A 227 -3.36 2.45 -15.74
N HIS A 228 -2.40 2.90 -16.53
CA HIS A 228 -2.50 2.96 -17.99
C HIS A 228 -1.76 1.76 -18.60
N LEU A 229 -2.52 0.84 -19.19
CA LEU A 229 -1.96 -0.30 -19.91
C LEU A 229 -1.69 0.14 -21.35
N HIS A 230 -0.44 0.04 -21.81
CA HIS A 230 -0.10 0.33 -23.21
C HIS A 230 -0.35 -0.92 -24.06
N PRO A 231 -1.36 -0.95 -24.96
CA PRO A 231 -1.79 -2.18 -25.62
C PRO A 231 -0.77 -2.78 -26.61
N ASN A 232 0.18 -1.96 -27.09
CA ASN A 232 1.10 -2.31 -28.19
C ASN A 232 2.59 -2.24 -27.83
N GLN A 233 2.93 -2.13 -26.54
CA GLN A 233 4.33 -2.17 -26.06
C GLN A 233 4.40 -3.07 -24.82
N ALA A 234 4.99 -4.25 -24.96
CA ALA A 234 5.40 -5.03 -23.79
C ALA A 234 6.79 -4.54 -23.33
N PRO A 235 7.07 -4.29 -22.03
CA PRO A 235 6.21 -4.37 -20.85
C PRO A 235 6.05 -3.02 -20.12
N ASP A 236 5.82 -1.91 -20.81
CA ASP A 236 5.80 -0.60 -20.16
C ASP A 236 4.36 -0.16 -19.88
N SER A 237 3.79 -0.60 -18.76
CA SER A 237 2.58 0.04 -18.19
C SER A 237 2.98 1.34 -17.49
N THR A 238 2.26 2.43 -17.71
CA THR A 238 2.49 3.72 -17.02
C THR A 238 1.41 4.00 -15.97
N TYR A 239 1.65 4.99 -15.11
CA TYR A 239 0.76 5.29 -13.97
C TYR A 239 0.15 6.68 -14.13
N SER A 240 -0.80 7.04 -13.26
CA SER A 240 -1.29 8.42 -13.21
C SER A 240 -0.14 9.37 -12.87
N THR A 241 -0.24 10.61 -13.35
CA THR A 241 0.79 11.64 -13.13
C THR A 241 1.11 11.83 -11.64
N ASP A 242 0.14 11.68 -10.74
CA ASP A 242 0.36 11.75 -9.29
C ASP A 242 1.27 10.63 -8.75
N LEU A 243 1.11 9.39 -9.25
CA LEU A 243 1.98 8.28 -8.88
C LEU A 243 3.37 8.46 -9.46
N GLU A 244 3.46 8.84 -10.74
CA GLU A 244 4.74 9.12 -11.40
C GLU A 244 5.49 10.24 -10.66
N THR A 245 4.80 11.35 -10.39
CA THR A 245 5.34 12.49 -9.65
C THR A 245 5.82 12.08 -8.26
N PHE A 246 5.03 11.29 -7.51
CA PHE A 246 5.46 10.82 -6.19
C PHE A 246 6.75 10.00 -6.26
N PHE A 247 6.84 9.06 -7.21
CA PHE A 247 8.02 8.21 -7.36
C PHE A 247 9.24 8.96 -7.89
N ASP A 248 9.03 9.97 -8.75
CA ASP A 248 10.07 10.88 -9.21
C ASP A 248 10.58 11.79 -8.10
N GLN A 249 9.70 12.17 -7.17
CA GLN A 249 9.99 13.02 -6.02
C GLN A 249 10.56 12.29 -4.81
N LEU A 250 10.73 10.96 -4.85
CA LEU A 250 11.41 10.22 -3.78
C LEU A 250 12.87 10.71 -3.66
N GLY A 251 13.13 11.80 -2.93
CA GLY A 251 14.47 12.38 -2.79
C GLY A 251 15.49 11.38 -2.19
N PRO A 252 16.81 11.67 -2.23
CA PRO A 252 17.83 10.90 -1.50
C PRO A 252 17.45 10.72 -0.02
N LEU A 253 17.92 9.64 0.61
CA LEU A 253 17.69 9.39 2.04
C LEU A 253 18.03 10.62 2.87
N GLY A 254 17.07 11.10 3.67
CA GLY A 254 17.25 12.29 4.52
C GLY A 254 17.09 13.64 3.83
N GLN A 255 16.68 13.69 2.56
CA GLN A 255 16.39 14.95 1.83
C GLN A 255 14.99 15.02 1.20
N ALA A 256 14.01 14.27 1.70
CA ALA A 256 12.62 14.54 1.35
C ALA A 256 12.24 15.91 1.92
N ARG A 257 12.29 16.95 1.08
CA ARG A 257 11.59 18.21 1.35
C ARG A 257 10.14 17.82 1.64
N GLY A 258 9.61 18.31 2.75
CA GLY A 258 8.29 17.93 3.25
C GLY A 258 7.30 17.85 2.12
N VAL A 259 6.49 16.78 2.12
CA VAL A 259 5.35 16.64 1.22
C VAL A 259 4.50 17.89 1.43
N HIS A 260 4.73 18.91 0.60
CA HIS A 260 3.88 20.07 0.55
C HIS A 260 2.56 19.50 0.06
N THR A 261 1.56 19.56 0.94
CA THR A 261 0.15 19.42 0.58
C THR A 261 -0.02 20.08 -0.78
N LEU A 262 -0.33 19.29 -1.82
CA LEU A 262 -0.70 19.83 -3.12
C LEU A 262 -1.98 20.63 -2.89
N THR A 263 -1.82 21.91 -2.56
CA THR A 263 -2.91 22.86 -2.47
C THR A 263 -3.45 23.01 -3.88
N THR A 264 -4.66 22.50 -4.09
CA THR A 264 -5.66 22.95 -5.08
C THR A 264 -5.08 23.62 -6.32
N LEU A 265 -4.98 22.88 -7.43
CA LEU A 265 -5.04 23.52 -8.75
C LEU A 265 -6.42 24.17 -8.89
N SER A 266 -6.46 25.50 -8.84
CA SER A 266 -7.64 26.28 -9.23
C SER A 266 -8.00 25.99 -10.69
N PRO A 267 -9.30 25.95 -11.02
CA PRO A 267 -9.76 25.72 -12.38
C PRO A 267 -9.72 27.05 -13.14
N ASP A 268 -8.82 27.20 -14.10
CA ASP A 268 -9.05 28.19 -15.15
C ASP A 268 -8.34 27.82 -16.45
N THR A 269 -9.08 27.15 -17.33
CA THR A 269 -9.08 27.47 -18.76
C THR A 269 -10.44 27.12 -19.32
N THR A 270 -11.22 28.15 -19.56
CA THR A 270 -12.39 28.19 -20.44
C THR A 270 -12.19 27.39 -21.73
N GLN A 271 -13.11 26.48 -22.05
CA GLN A 271 -13.70 26.38 -23.40
C GLN A 271 -15.03 25.59 -23.41
N LYS A 272 -16.10 26.38 -23.61
CA LYS A 272 -17.37 26.12 -24.32
C LYS A 272 -17.85 24.66 -24.54
N GLY A 273 -19.04 24.39 -23.99
CA GLY A 273 -20.17 23.87 -24.78
C GLY A 273 -20.46 22.37 -24.66
N GLY A 274 -21.45 22.01 -23.84
CA GLY A 274 -22.06 20.69 -23.86
C GLY A 274 -22.99 20.45 -22.68
N LYS A 275 -24.27 20.81 -22.81
CA LYS A 275 -25.31 20.40 -21.86
C LYS A 275 -25.47 18.89 -21.95
N PHE A 276 -25.12 18.14 -20.89
CA PHE A 276 -25.63 16.80 -20.67
C PHE A 276 -26.60 16.83 -19.48
N ALA A 277 -27.88 16.75 -19.81
CA ALA A 277 -28.94 16.50 -18.84
C ALA A 277 -28.93 15.01 -18.49
N GLY A 278 -28.73 14.68 -17.21
CA GLY A 278 -28.97 13.34 -16.71
C GLY A 278 -30.47 13.05 -16.61
N PRO A 279 -30.92 11.79 -16.77
CA PRO A 279 -32.31 11.44 -16.52
C PRO A 279 -32.60 11.44 -15.01
N PRO A 280 -33.84 11.78 -14.60
CA PRO A 280 -34.20 11.87 -13.19
C PRO A 280 -34.34 10.49 -12.54
N VAL A 281 -33.80 10.37 -11.33
CA VAL A 281 -34.13 9.29 -10.39
C VAL A 281 -35.48 9.62 -9.76
N GLN A 282 -36.47 8.75 -9.92
CA GLN A 282 -37.73 8.82 -9.18
C GLN A 282 -37.60 8.05 -7.85
N CYS A 283 -38.24 8.62 -6.83
CA CYS A 283 -38.24 8.25 -5.40
C CYS A 283 -38.53 6.78 -5.10
#